data_AF-A0A953X4Y7-F1
#
_entry.id   AF-A0A953X4Y7-F1
#
_cell.length_a   1.000
_cell.length_b   1.000
_cell.length_c   1.000
_cell.angle_alpha   90.00
_cell.angle_beta   90.00
_cell.angle_gamma   90.00
#
_symmetry.space_group_name_H-M   'P 1'
#
loop_
_entity.id
_entity.type
_entity.pdbx_description
1 polymer ?
#
loop_
_entity_poly.entity_id
_entity_poly.type
_entity_poly.pdbx_seq_one_letter_code
_entity_poly.pdbx_strand_id
1 'polypeptide(L)' 'ELRDITLFHELLNKKGAKVRMTFGQLIDPASLLGDTNELTEQLKHHVAYELLGNPKAVFQP' A
#
# COMPACT_ATOMS: atom_id res chain seq x y z
N GLU A 1 2.93 15.19 -5.47
CA GLU A 1 2.36 13.82 -5.36
C GLU A 1 2.30 13.10 -6.72
N LEU A 2 3.38 13.16 -7.51
CA LEU A 2 3.55 12.42 -8.77
C LEU A 2 4.73 11.43 -8.70
N ARG A 3 5.41 11.36 -7.54
CA ARG A 3 6.68 10.64 -7.36
C ARG A 3 6.50 9.14 -7.16
N ASP A 4 5.35 8.69 -6.67
CA ASP A 4 5.13 7.27 -6.37
C ASP A 4 4.83 6.43 -7.62
N ILE A 5 4.25 7.02 -8.68
CA ILE A 5 3.92 6.30 -9.92
C ILE A 5 5.15 6.15 -10.84
N THR A 6 6.09 7.11 -10.79
CA THR A 6 7.34 7.05 -11.58
C THR A 6 8.34 6.02 -11.05
N LEU A 7 8.32 5.70 -9.76
CA LEU A 7 9.23 4.70 -9.18
C LEU A 7 9.01 3.30 -9.78
N PHE A 8 7.77 2.95 -10.14
CA PHE A 8 7.46 1.67 -10.79
C PHE A 8 8.17 1.52 -12.15
N HIS A 9 8.22 2.59 -12.95
CA HIS A 9 8.89 2.58 -14.25
C HIS A 9 10.42 2.55 -14.12
N GLU A 10 10.99 3.20 -13.11
CA GLU A 10 12.45 3.18 -12.86
C GLU A 10 12.94 1.82 -12.34
N LEU A 11 12.14 1.12 -11.52
CA LEU A 11 12.43 -0.24 -11.06
C LEU A 11 12.34 -1.28 -12.18
N LEU A 12 11.49 -1.05 -13.20
CA LEU A 12 11.38 -1.90 -14.39
C LEU A 12 12.61 -1.80 -15.32
N ASN A 13 13.36 -0.70 -15.27
CA ASN A 13 14.57 -0.50 -16.09
C ASN A 13 15.82 -1.21 -15.53
N LYS A 14 15.77 -1.74 -14.30
CA LYS A 14 16.88 -2.53 -13.73
C LYS A 14 16.74 -4.02 -14.06
N LYS A 15 17.18 -4.40 -15.28
CA LYS A 15 17.34 -5.82 -15.65
C LYS A 15 18.17 -6.54 -14.58
N GLY A 16 17.56 -7.49 -13.86
CA GLY A 16 18.21 -8.32 -12.83
C GLY A 16 17.97 -7.93 -11.37
N ALA A 17 17.26 -6.83 -11.08
CA ALA A 17 16.89 -6.48 -9.71
C ALA A 17 15.79 -7.43 -9.18
N LYS A 18 16.05 -8.12 -8.07
CA LYS A 18 15.01 -8.88 -7.36
C LYS A 18 14.15 -7.92 -6.55
N VAL A 19 12.98 -7.59 -7.07
CA VAL A 19 11.96 -6.84 -6.33
C VAL A 19 11.16 -7.83 -5.48
N ARG A 20 10.93 -7.51 -4.22
CA ARG A 20 9.95 -8.20 -3.37
C ARG A 20 8.73 -7.31 -3.24
N MET A 21 7.55 -7.88 -3.41
CA MET A 21 6.27 -7.19 -3.31
C MET A 21 5.38 -7.96 -2.34
N THR A 22 4.66 -7.22 -1.51
CA THR A 22 3.69 -7.76 -0.54
C THR A 22 2.31 -7.32 -0.98
N PHE A 23 1.39 -8.28 -1.13
CA PHE A 23 -0.04 -7.99 -1.25
C PHE A 23 -0.68 -8.26 0.11
N GLY A 24 -1.34 -7.25 0.66
CA GLY A 24 -2.08 -7.37 1.92
C GLY A 24 -3.37 -8.17 1.78
N GLN A 25 -4.12 -8.27 2.88
CA GLN A 25 -5.44 -8.90 2.85
C GLN A 25 -6.45 -8.04 2.08
N LEU A 26 -7.51 -8.67 1.57
CA LEU A 26 -8.64 -7.96 0.97
C LEU A 26 -9.31 -7.07 2.03
N ILE A 27 -9.66 -5.85 1.62
CA ILE A 27 -10.41 -4.90 2.44
C ILE A 27 -11.85 -4.92 1.95
N ASP A 28 -12.80 -5.14 2.87
CA ASP A 28 -14.23 -5.05 2.55
C ASP A 28 -14.60 -3.59 2.31
N PRO A 29 -15.10 -3.21 1.12
CA PRO A 29 -15.53 -1.83 0.87
C PRO A 29 -16.60 -1.34 1.85
N ALA A 30 -17.44 -2.25 2.37
CA ALA A 30 -18.48 -1.89 3.32
C ALA A 30 -17.94 -1.45 4.69
N SER A 31 -16.68 -1.78 5.03
CA SER A 31 -16.05 -1.33 6.26
C SER A 31 -15.43 0.07 6.17
N LEU A 32 -15.33 0.65 4.97
CA LEU A 32 -14.75 1.97 4.72
C LEU A 32 -15.80 3.07 4.93
N LEU A 33 -16.22 3.22 6.18
CA LEU A 33 -17.24 4.20 6.58
C LEU A 33 -16.56 5.36 7.31
N GLY A 34 -16.82 6.59 6.90
CA GLY A 34 -16.27 7.78 7.55
C GLY A 34 -15.84 8.86 6.57
N ASP A 35 -15.00 9.77 7.05
CA ASP A 35 -14.41 10.81 6.22
C ASP A 35 -13.41 10.19 5.23
N THR A 36 -13.51 10.60 3.97
CA THR A 36 -12.70 10.04 2.88
C THR A 36 -11.23 10.41 2.99
N ASN A 37 -10.91 11.59 3.53
CA ASN A 37 -9.51 12.00 3.68
C ASN A 37 -8.86 11.22 4.82
N GLU A 38 -9.55 11.05 5.95
CA GLU A 38 -9.07 10.26 7.08
C GLU A 38 -8.83 8.80 6.67
N LEU A 39 -9.80 8.16 6.02
CA LEU A 39 -9.67 6.78 5.52
C LEU A 39 -8.51 6.63 4.52
N THR A 40 -8.30 7.63 3.66
CA THR A 40 -7.20 7.63 2.70
C THR A 40 -5.85 7.66 3.41
N GLU A 41 -5.68 8.50 4.44
CA GLU A 41 -4.43 8.57 5.20
C GLU A 41 -4.16 7.29 5.99
N GLN A 42 -5.19 6.69 6.58
CA GLN A 42 -5.08 5.39 7.26
C GLN A 42 -4.67 4.27 6.29
N LEU A 43 -5.25 4.22 5.08
CA LEU A 43 -4.88 3.25 4.06
C LEU A 43 -3.42 3.41 3.62
N LYS A 44 -2.96 4.66 3.41
CA LYS A 44 -1.55 4.94 3.09
C LYS A 44 -0.62 4.44 4.19
N HIS A 45 -0.95 4.72 5.47
CA HIS A 45 -0.16 4.26 6.60
C HIS A 45 -0.10 2.73 6.68
N HIS A 46 -1.23 2.06 6.51
CA HIS A 46 -1.33 0.60 6.52
C HIS A 46 -0.43 -0.04 5.45
N VAL A 47 -0.48 0.46 4.21
CA VAL A 47 0.31 -0.09 3.11
C VAL A 47 1.80 0.21 3.26
N ALA A 48 2.17 1.41 3.71
CA ALA A 48 3.55 1.84 3.80
C ALA A 48 4.31 1.22 4.99
N TYR A 49 3.65 1.05 6.14
CA TYR A 49 4.32 0.70 7.39
C TYR A 49 3.83 -0.63 7.97
N GLU A 50 2.51 -0.84 8.07
CA GLU A 50 1.97 -2.04 8.71
C GLU A 50 2.26 -3.30 7.88
N LEU A 51 2.03 -3.27 6.57
CA LEU A 51 2.33 -4.40 5.68
C LEU A 51 3.84 -4.65 5.52
N LEU A 52 4.67 -3.62 5.70
CA LEU A 52 6.12 -3.76 5.70
C LEU A 52 6.61 -4.53 6.92
N GLY A 53 6.04 -4.26 8.10
CA GLY A 53 6.35 -4.97 9.34
C GLY A 53 5.68 -6.36 9.43
N ASN A 54 4.45 -6.47 8.96
CA ASN A 54 3.66 -7.70 8.99
C ASN A 54 2.84 -7.86 7.69
N PRO A 55 3.29 -8.73 6.76
CA PRO A 55 2.58 -9.00 5.51
C PRO A 55 1.13 -9.53 5.67
N LYS A 56 0.74 -9.95 6.87
CA LYS A 56 -0.61 -10.44 7.19
C LYS A 56 -1.45 -9.44 7.99
N ALA A 57 -0.96 -8.21 8.21
CA ALA A 57 -1.74 -7.20 8.91
C ALA A 57 -3.11 -7.00 8.24
N VAL A 58 -4.15 -6.82 9.05
CA VAL A 58 -5.51 -6.55 8.60
C VAL A 58 -5.74 -5.05 8.74
N PHE A 59 -6.28 -4.42 7.70
CA PHE A 59 -6.68 -3.02 7.78
C PHE A 59 -7.88 -2.86 8.72
N GLN A 60 -7.78 -1.91 9.66
CA GLN A 60 -8.84 -1.55 10.60
C GLN A 60 -8.96 -0.02 10.55
N PRO A 61 -10.03 0.53 9.97
CA PRO A 61 -10.26 1.97 9.88
C PRO A 61 -10.61 2.62 11.22
#